data_AF-A0A536NY17-F1
#
_entry.id   AF-A0A536NY17-F1
#
_cell.length_a   1.000
_cell.length_b   1.000
_cell.length_c   1.000
_cell.angle_alpha   90.00
_cell.angle_beta   90.00
_cell.angle_gamma   90.00
#
_symmetry.space_group_name_H-M   'P 1'
#
loop_
_entity.id
_entity.type
_entity.pdbx_description
1 polymer ?
#
loop_
_entity_poly.entity_id
_entity_poly.type
_entity_poly.pdbx_seq_one_letter_code
_entity_poly.pdbx_strand_id
1 'polypeptide(L)'
;MHTIGSRVLGFTQELFNDSRTVDPEMQAIMLRELAGKYPYVVEIAGAASHEGESVVGPGCDDQFEFEFALDLLLDGFERLRHAESLETTKIAESTG
;
A
#
# COMPACT_ATOMS: atom_id res chain seq x y z
N MET A 1 -2.31 -0.70 1.64
CA MET A 1 -0.93 -0.24 1.40
C MET A 1 -0.37 -0.71 0.04
N HIS A 2 -1.12 -1.46 -0.77
CA HIS A 2 -0.58 -2.01 -2.03
C HIS A 2 -0.58 -1.05 -3.22
N THR A 3 -1.44 -0.03 -3.28
CA THR A 3 -1.50 0.90 -4.42
C THR A 3 -0.19 1.63 -4.69
N ILE A 4 0.55 2.02 -3.63
CA ILE A 4 1.89 2.64 -3.74
C ILE A 4 2.98 1.68 -3.21
N GLY A 5 2.61 0.50 -2.69
CA GLY A 5 3.52 -0.50 -2.15
C GLY A 5 4.53 0.06 -1.15
N SER A 6 5.75 -0.46 -1.15
CA SER A 6 6.89 0.02 -0.34
C SER A 6 7.30 1.47 -0.63
N ARG A 7 6.89 2.05 -1.76
CA ARG A 7 7.29 3.40 -2.17
C ARG A 7 6.70 4.47 -1.27
N VAL A 8 5.57 4.20 -0.60
CA VAL A 8 4.99 5.09 0.41
C VAL A 8 5.89 5.20 1.65
N LEU A 9 6.72 4.18 1.88
CA LEU A 9 7.70 4.11 2.97
C LEU A 9 9.10 4.54 2.52
N GLY A 10 9.25 5.02 1.28
CA GLY A 10 10.52 5.55 0.76
C GLY A 10 11.53 4.50 0.28
N PHE A 11 11.10 3.25 0.02
CA PHE A 11 11.97 2.22 -0.54
C PHE A 11 11.30 1.42 -1.67
N THR A 12 12.10 0.67 -2.43
CA THR A 12 11.65 -0.23 -3.50
C THR A 12 11.98 -1.68 -3.14
N GLN A 13 11.03 -2.59 -3.29
CA GLN A 13 11.19 -4.01 -2.93
C GLN A 13 12.26 -4.71 -3.79
N GLU A 14 12.47 -4.26 -5.02
CA GLU A 14 13.43 -4.79 -5.98
C GLU A 14 14.89 -4.72 -5.49
N LEU A 15 15.17 -3.90 -4.46
CA LEU A 15 16.48 -3.80 -3.81
C LEU A 15 16.69 -4.87 -2.73
N PHE A 16 15.64 -5.60 -2.33
CA PHE A 16 15.67 -6.57 -1.25
C PHE A 16 15.62 -7.99 -1.80
N ASN A 17 16.46 -8.86 -1.21
CA ASN A 17 16.47 -10.28 -1.55
C ASN A 17 15.50 -11.05 -0.66
N ASP A 18 14.30 -11.31 -1.17
CA ASP A 18 13.25 -12.07 -0.49
C ASP A 18 13.26 -13.58 -0.81
N SER A 19 14.27 -14.06 -1.56
CA SER A 19 14.42 -15.50 -1.83
C SER A 19 14.91 -16.31 -0.62
N ARG A 20 15.17 -15.64 0.51
CA ARG A 20 15.68 -16.29 1.72
C ARG A 20 14.53 -16.97 2.45
N THR A 21 14.52 -18.29 2.40
CA THR A 21 13.68 -19.09 3.29
C THR A 21 14.22 -18.97 4.71
N VAL A 22 13.43 -18.34 5.59
CA VAL A 22 13.68 -18.36 7.03
C VAL A 22 13.14 -19.68 7.58
N ASP A 23 13.86 -20.30 8.50
CA ASP A 23 13.36 -21.47 9.22
C ASP A 23 12.00 -21.15 9.90
N PRO A 24 10.95 -21.97 9.73
CA PRO A 24 9.63 -21.66 10.26
C PRO A 24 9.59 -21.46 11.79
N GLU A 25 10.39 -22.19 12.56
CA GLU A 25 10.45 -21.99 14.02
C GLU A 25 11.11 -20.67 14.36
N MET A 26 12.20 -20.32 13.68
CA MET A 26 12.84 -19.02 13.84
C MET A 26 11.91 -17.87 13.44
N GLN A 27 11.13 -18.04 12.37
CA GLN A 27 10.14 -17.06 11.93
C GLN A 27 9.04 -16.85 13.00
N ALA A 28 8.54 -17.92 13.60
CA ALA A 28 7.54 -17.85 14.67
C ALA A 28 8.05 -17.12 15.92
N ILE A 29 9.31 -17.35 16.30
CA ILE A 29 9.96 -16.64 17.42
C ILE A 29 10.07 -15.15 17.11
N MET A 30 10.52 -14.80 15.90
CA MET A 30 10.65 -13.40 15.45
C MET A 30 9.30 -12.66 15.45
N LEU A 31 8.24 -13.30 14.93
CA LEU A 31 6.88 -12.76 14.94
C LEU A 31 6.37 -12.49 16.36
N ARG A 32 6.66 -13.39 17.31
CA ARG A 32 6.25 -13.23 18.71
C ARG A 32 6.96 -12.04 19.38
N GLU A 33 8.26 -11.88 19.15
CA GLU A 33 9.03 -10.73 19.66
C GLU A 33 8.57 -9.40 19.03
N LEU A 34 8.26 -9.41 17.73
CA LEU A 34 7.73 -8.23 17.03
C LEU A 34 6.32 -7.89 17.49
N ALA A 35 5.46 -8.87 17.79
CA ALA A 35 4.10 -8.62 18.25
C ALA A 35 4.08 -7.87 19.58
N GLY A 36 5.07 -8.11 20.45
CA GLY A 36 5.22 -7.37 21.71
C GLY A 36 5.59 -5.89 21.53
N LYS A 37 6.21 -5.52 20.40
CA LYS A 37 6.69 -4.16 20.12
C LYS A 37 5.82 -3.40 19.11
N TYR A 38 5.27 -4.12 18.13
CA TYR A 38 4.54 -3.60 16.97
C TYR A 38 3.30 -4.45 16.68
N PRO A 39 2.32 -4.49 17.61
CA PRO A 39 1.18 -5.41 17.54
C PRO A 39 0.39 -5.28 16.23
N TYR A 40 0.07 -4.06 15.80
CA TYR A 40 -0.71 -3.81 14.58
C TYR A 40 0.07 -4.11 13.29
N VAL A 41 1.40 -3.95 13.31
CA VAL A 41 2.22 -4.30 12.14
C VAL A 41 2.22 -5.81 11.94
N VAL A 42 2.32 -6.58 13.03
CA VAL A 42 2.25 -8.04 12.98
C VAL A 42 0.86 -8.53 12.57
N GLU A 43 -0.20 -7.88 13.03
CA GLU A 43 -1.58 -8.18 12.61
C GLU A 43 -1.77 -8.00 11.09
N ILE A 44 -1.33 -6.86 10.55
CA ILE A 44 -1.39 -6.57 9.11
C ILE A 44 -0.56 -7.58 8.31
N ALA A 45 0.65 -7.91 8.77
CA ALA A 45 1.52 -8.87 8.08
C ALA A 45 0.95 -10.31 8.09
N GLY A 46 0.29 -10.69 9.19
CA GLY A 46 -0.40 -11.98 9.30
C GLY A 46 -1.56 -12.09 8.30
N ALA A 47 -2.40 -11.07 8.23
CA ALA A 47 -3.52 -11.04 7.28
C ALA A 47 -3.04 -11.18 5.81
N ALA A 48 -1.94 -10.53 5.46
CA ALA A 48 -1.37 -10.59 4.11
C ALA A 48 -0.74 -11.95 3.73
N SER A 49 -0.48 -12.85 4.68
CA SER A 49 0.24 -14.12 4.42
C SER A 49 -0.67 -15.34 4.16
N HIS A 50 -1.99 -15.19 4.30
CA HIS A 50 -2.92 -16.34 4.40
C HIS A 50 -3.68 -16.72 3.11
N GLU A 51 -3.52 -16.03 1.96
CA GLU A 51 -4.33 -16.26 0.74
C GLU A 51 -3.47 -16.59 -0.52
N GLY A 52 -3.02 -17.85 -0.63
CA GLY A 52 -1.84 -18.24 -1.42
C GLY A 52 -1.92 -18.46 -2.95
N GLU A 53 -2.78 -17.81 -3.74
CA GLU A 53 -2.78 -18.00 -5.22
C GLU A 53 -3.01 -16.71 -6.04
N SER A 54 -2.06 -15.77 -6.00
CA SER A 54 -2.10 -14.57 -6.84
C SER A 54 -0.74 -14.29 -7.47
N VAL A 55 -0.72 -13.84 -8.73
CA VAL A 55 0.48 -13.73 -9.58
C VAL A 55 1.38 -12.55 -9.16
N VAL A 56 0.97 -11.77 -8.16
CA VAL A 56 1.77 -10.71 -7.53
C VAL A 56 2.27 -11.08 -6.12
N GLY A 57 2.07 -12.34 -5.69
CA GLY A 57 2.52 -12.86 -4.39
C GLY A 57 1.40 -13.58 -3.64
N PRO A 58 1.73 -14.47 -2.70
CA PRO A 58 0.73 -15.23 -1.95
C PRO A 58 0.02 -14.31 -0.96
N GLY A 59 -1.21 -13.84 -1.25
CA GLY A 59 -2.00 -13.25 -0.16
C GLY A 59 -3.19 -12.33 -0.44
N CYS A 60 -3.50 -11.92 -1.67
CA CYS A 60 -4.55 -10.92 -1.91
C CYS A 60 -5.28 -11.15 -3.25
N ASP A 61 -6.57 -10.79 -3.32
CA ASP A 61 -7.33 -10.70 -4.57
C ASP A 61 -6.77 -9.57 -5.45
N ASP A 62 -5.92 -9.93 -6.41
CA ASP A 62 -5.21 -9.00 -7.30
C ASP A 62 -6.18 -8.13 -8.11
N GLN A 63 -7.36 -8.66 -8.47
CA GLN A 63 -8.35 -7.92 -9.28
C GLN A 63 -8.99 -6.83 -8.45
N PHE A 64 -9.44 -7.15 -7.23
CA PHE A 64 -10.00 -6.17 -6.31
C PHE A 64 -8.96 -5.10 -5.94
N GLU A 65 -7.72 -5.51 -5.65
CA GLU A 65 -6.67 -4.56 -5.30
C GLU A 65 -6.37 -3.58 -6.45
N PHE A 66 -6.35 -4.06 -7.70
CA PHE A 66 -6.14 -3.22 -8.88
C PHE A 66 -7.29 -2.23 -9.06
N GLU A 67 -8.54 -2.67 -9.00
CA GLU A 67 -9.72 -1.81 -9.15
C GLU A 67 -9.77 -0.75 -8.06
N PHE A 68 -9.58 -1.14 -6.79
CA PHE A 68 -9.51 -0.22 -5.67
C PHE A 68 -8.40 0.82 -5.86
N ALA A 69 -7.20 0.39 -6.26
CA ALA A 69 -6.07 1.27 -6.51
C ALA A 69 -6.36 2.27 -7.63
N LEU A 70 -6.96 1.80 -8.72
CA LEU A 70 -7.30 2.62 -9.88
C LEU A 70 -8.35 3.67 -9.51
N ASP A 71 -9.42 3.28 -8.82
CA ASP A 71 -10.48 4.19 -8.38
C ASP A 71 -9.93 5.27 -7.43
N LEU A 72 -9.07 4.88 -6.48
CA LEU A 72 -8.42 5.82 -5.56
C LEU A 72 -7.58 6.87 -6.30
N LEU A 73 -6.82 6.45 -7.33
CA LEU A 73 -6.00 7.36 -8.13
C LEU A 73 -6.88 8.31 -8.96
N LEU A 74 -7.93 7.80 -9.60
CA LEU A 74 -8.83 8.59 -10.42
C LEU A 74 -9.61 9.62 -9.58
N ASP A 75 -10.13 9.26 -8.41
CA ASP A 75 -10.77 10.19 -7.46
C ASP A 75 -9.77 11.28 -7.00
N GLY A 76 -8.53 10.89 -6.71
CA GLY A 76 -7.46 11.84 -6.38
C GLY A 76 -7.20 12.86 -7.48
N PHE A 77 -7.11 12.41 -8.74
CA PHE A 77 -6.92 13.29 -9.89
C PHE A 77 -8.12 14.21 -10.13
N GLU A 78 -9.34 13.71 -9.96
CA GLU A 78 -10.56 14.53 -10.05
C GLU A 78 -10.56 15.66 -9.04
N ARG A 79 -10.26 15.37 -7.77
CA ARG A 79 -10.17 16.39 -6.72
C ARG A 79 -9.12 17.45 -7.04
N LEU A 80 -7.95 17.05 -7.55
CA LEU A 80 -6.89 17.99 -7.94
C LEU A 80 -7.34 18.89 -9.09
N ARG A 81 -7.97 18.35 -10.13
CA ARG A 81 -8.54 19.14 -11.24
C ARG A 81 -9.60 20.13 -10.75
N HIS A 82 -10.47 19.71 -9.84
CA HIS A 82 -11.48 20.60 -9.26
C HIS A 82 -10.85 21.71 -8.42
N ALA A 83 -9.84 21.40 -7.62
CA ALA A 83 -9.13 22.40 -6.82
C ALA A 83 -8.47 23.47 -7.71
N GLU A 84 -7.79 23.05 -8.78
CA GLU A 84 -7.16 23.96 -9.76
C GLU A 84 -8.20 24.85 -10.49
N SER A 85 -9.33 24.26 -10.90
CA SER A 85 -10.42 25.01 -11.54
C SER A 85 -10.97 26.09 -10.61
N LEU A 86 -11.19 25.77 -9.32
CA LEU A 86 -11.71 26.71 -8.34
C LEU A 86 -10.72 27.85 -8.06
N GLU A 87 -9.42 27.54 -8.01
CA GLU A 87 -8.37 28.55 -7.86
C GLU A 87 -8.33 29.51 -9.07
N THR A 88 -8.45 28.97 -10.28
CA THR A 88 -8.51 29.75 -11.53
C THR A 88 -9.71 30.70 -11.57
N THR A 89 -10.91 30.22 -11.20
CA THR A 89 -12.12 31.06 -11.15
C THR A 89 -12.00 32.19 -10.13
N LYS A 90 -11.44 31.91 -8.95
CA LYS A 90 -11.25 32.91 -7.89
C LYS A 90 -10.27 34.02 -8.30
N ILE A 91 -9.23 33.69 -9.06
CA ILE A 91 -8.30 34.68 -9.61
C ILE A 91 -9.01 35.57 -10.63
N ALA A 92 -9.81 34.99 -11.52
CA ALA A 92 -10.55 35.75 -12.53
C ALA A 92 -11.53 36.76 -11.89
N GLU A 93 -12.28 36.36 -10.86
CA GLU A 93 -13.21 37.23 -10.12
C GLU A 93 -12.51 38.32 -9.30
N SER A 94 -11.27 38.10 -8.85
CA SER A 94 -10.49 39.08 -8.10
C SER A 94 -9.87 40.19 -8.96
N THR A 95 -9.87 40.03 -10.29
CA THR A 95 -9.21 40.94 -11.24
C THR A 95 -10.18 41.78 -12.10
N GLY A 96 -11.50 41.59 -11.91
CA GLY A 96 -12.56 42.39 -12.54
C GLY A 96 -13.21 43.34 -11.55
#